data_AF-A0AAN8IHF7-F1
#
_entry.id   AF-A0AAN8IHF7-F1
#
_cell.length_a   1.000
_cell.length_b   1.000
_cell.length_c   1.000
_cell.angle_alpha   90.00
_cell.angle_beta   90.00
_cell.angle_gamma   90.00
#
_symmetry.space_group_name_H-M   'P 1'
#
loop_
_entity.id
_entity.type
_entity.pdbx_description
1 polymer ?
#
loop_
_entity_poly.entity_id
_entity_poly.type
_entity_poly.pdbx_seq_one_letter_code
_entity_poly.pdbx_strand_id
1 'polypeptide(L)'
;MPYAQNHYPFENKKTFEDNFPADFIAEGIDQTRGWFYTLLVLSTALFNKPPFKNLICNGLVLASDGNKMSKRKKNYPDPVEVVHKYGADALRLYLINSPVVRGENLRFREEGVRDLLKDVFLPWFNAYRFFVQNVQLHEHGDFGADDQTHALSALGRVLVLIVRLMAPFTPFFCDYVWKNLRKVTGASEESVHYTLLPTSDDSLIDTAVERRVQAMRDCIDLVRVLRERKAIPVKVRSSTNFGFFMLLILFNYN
;
A
#
# COMPACT_ATOMS: atom_id res chain seq x y z
N MET A 1 15.42 -14.15 23.03
CA MET A 1 15.92 -15.54 22.97
C MET A 1 14.71 -16.47 22.92
N PRO A 2 14.59 -17.35 21.90
CA PRO A 2 13.33 -18.05 21.59
C PRO A 2 12.81 -18.96 22.72
N TYR A 3 13.72 -19.55 23.50
CA TYR A 3 13.36 -20.47 24.60
C TYR A 3 13.03 -19.73 25.91
N ALA A 4 13.76 -18.66 26.24
CA ALA A 4 13.60 -17.93 27.50
C ALA A 4 12.23 -17.24 27.62
N GLN A 5 11.68 -16.71 26.53
CA GLN A 5 10.35 -16.06 26.52
C GLN A 5 9.21 -17.04 26.87
N ASN A 6 9.43 -18.34 26.67
CA ASN A 6 8.48 -19.41 26.96
C ASN A 6 8.74 -20.05 28.34
N HIS A 7 9.75 -19.59 29.08
CA HIS A 7 10.22 -20.22 30.32
C HIS A 7 10.66 -21.69 30.12
N TYR A 8 11.14 -22.03 28.91
CA TYR A 8 11.68 -23.34 28.60
C TYR A 8 12.98 -23.60 29.38
N PRO A 9 13.22 -24.82 29.89
CA PRO A 9 12.45 -26.05 29.69
C PRO A 9 11.37 -26.32 30.76
N PHE A 10 11.15 -25.40 31.69
CA PHE A 10 10.28 -25.62 32.86
C PHE A 10 8.80 -25.61 32.47
N GLU A 11 8.41 -24.68 31.58
CA GLU A 11 7.03 -24.49 31.13
C GLU A 11 6.96 -24.34 29.60
N ASN A 12 5.74 -24.45 29.04
CA ASN A 12 5.43 -24.19 27.64
C ASN A 12 6.31 -24.92 26.61
N LYS A 13 6.78 -26.12 26.97
CA LYS A 13 7.69 -26.94 26.16
C LYS A 13 7.17 -27.15 24.74
N LYS A 14 5.92 -27.61 24.61
CA LYS A 14 5.27 -27.84 23.31
C LYS A 14 5.19 -26.56 22.48
N THR A 15 4.79 -25.44 23.08
CA THR A 15 4.72 -24.14 22.41
C THR A 15 6.08 -23.73 21.85
N PHE A 16 7.16 -23.94 22.60
CA PHE A 16 8.51 -23.67 22.09
C PHE A 16 8.87 -24.62 20.93
N GLU A 17 8.67 -25.92 21.10
CA GLU A 17 9.05 -26.93 20.11
C GLU A 17 8.28 -26.79 18.78
N ASP A 18 6.99 -26.43 18.84
CA ASP A 18 6.14 -26.22 17.66
C ASP A 18 6.49 -24.93 16.89
N ASN A 19 7.01 -23.91 17.58
CA ASN A 19 7.33 -22.60 16.98
C ASN A 19 8.84 -22.37 16.73
N PHE A 20 9.69 -23.35 17.05
CA PHE A 20 11.13 -23.26 16.84
C PHE A 20 11.59 -24.25 15.74
N PRO A 21 12.22 -23.76 14.64
CA PRO A 21 12.72 -22.40 14.43
C PRO A 21 11.66 -21.39 13.98
N ALA A 22 11.88 -20.11 14.26
CA ALA A 22 10.98 -19.02 13.85
C ALA A 22 10.91 -18.90 12.33
N ASP A 23 9.74 -18.60 11.76
CA ASP A 23 9.62 -18.46 10.30
C ASP A 23 10.31 -17.20 9.76
N PHE A 24 10.28 -16.11 10.52
CA PHE A 24 10.73 -14.80 10.07
C PHE A 24 11.25 -13.91 11.21
N ILE A 25 12.32 -13.17 10.97
CA ILE A 25 12.74 -12.02 11.77
C ILE A 25 13.15 -10.85 10.86
N ALA A 26 13.04 -9.62 11.37
CA ALA A 26 13.52 -8.43 10.68
C ALA A 26 14.12 -7.43 11.66
N GLU A 27 15.38 -7.03 11.42
CA GLU A 27 16.07 -6.01 12.22
C GLU A 27 17.11 -5.27 11.37
N GLY A 28 17.63 -4.18 11.91
CA GLY A 28 18.65 -3.35 11.27
C GLY A 28 19.98 -4.08 11.02
N ILE A 29 20.73 -3.61 10.02
CA ILE A 29 22.05 -4.14 9.63
C ILE A 29 23.10 -4.15 10.74
N ASP A 30 22.94 -3.32 11.77
CA ASP A 30 23.80 -3.34 12.95
C ASP A 30 23.63 -4.61 13.80
N GLN A 31 22.54 -5.38 13.63
CA GLN A 31 22.33 -6.66 14.34
C GLN A 31 23.14 -7.83 13.78
N THR A 32 23.80 -7.69 12.64
CA THR A 32 24.71 -8.70 12.06
C THR A 32 25.84 -9.09 13.01
N ARG A 33 26.32 -8.15 13.83
CA ARG A 33 27.34 -8.37 14.86
C ARG A 33 26.76 -8.48 16.28
N GLY A 34 25.44 -8.49 16.40
CA GLY A 34 24.73 -8.45 17.68
C GLY A 34 23.74 -9.60 17.79
N TRP A 35 22.46 -9.27 17.73
CA TRP A 35 21.38 -10.20 18.00
C TRP A 35 21.37 -11.42 17.07
N PHE A 36 21.64 -11.24 15.77
CA PHE A 36 21.66 -12.36 14.82
C PHE A 36 22.77 -13.36 15.15
N TYR A 37 23.96 -12.87 15.48
CA TYR A 37 25.10 -13.69 15.85
C TYR A 37 24.83 -14.50 17.11
N THR A 38 24.34 -13.84 18.17
CA THR A 38 24.07 -14.51 19.45
C THR A 38 22.93 -15.52 19.36
N LEU A 39 21.88 -15.23 18.57
CA LEU A 39 20.83 -16.20 18.25
C LEU A 39 21.39 -17.45 17.58
N LEU A 40 22.24 -17.27 16.56
CA LEU A 40 22.80 -18.40 15.82
C LEU A 40 23.69 -19.28 16.71
N VAL A 41 24.55 -18.65 17.52
CA VAL A 41 25.44 -19.37 18.45
C VAL A 41 24.63 -20.19 19.45
N LEU A 42 23.67 -19.59 20.15
CA LEU A 42 22.90 -20.30 21.18
C LEU A 42 21.99 -21.37 20.58
N SER A 43 21.37 -21.08 19.44
CA SER A 43 20.51 -22.03 18.72
C SER A 43 21.29 -23.27 18.26
N THR A 44 22.48 -23.07 17.70
CA THR A 44 23.33 -24.17 17.24
C THR A 44 23.88 -24.96 18.42
N ALA A 45 24.37 -24.29 19.46
CA ALA A 45 24.97 -24.95 20.62
C ALA A 45 23.94 -25.75 21.46
N LEU A 46 22.73 -25.22 21.65
CA LEU A 46 21.73 -25.83 22.53
C LEU A 46 20.80 -26.80 21.80
N PHE A 47 20.52 -26.57 20.51
CA PHE A 47 19.48 -27.30 19.78
C PHE A 47 19.94 -27.87 18.43
N ASN A 48 21.17 -27.59 17.99
CA ASN A 48 21.70 -27.99 16.69
C ASN A 48 20.77 -27.66 15.51
N LYS A 49 20.14 -26.47 15.56
CA LYS A 49 19.20 -25.96 14.55
C LYS A 49 19.46 -24.48 14.29
N PRO A 50 19.10 -23.93 13.11
CA PRO A 50 19.08 -22.49 12.91
C PRO A 50 18.00 -21.83 13.78
N PRO A 51 18.18 -20.57 14.23
CA PRO A 51 17.19 -19.89 15.07
C PRO A 51 15.94 -19.40 14.30
N PHE A 52 16.07 -19.21 12.99
CA PHE A 52 15.01 -18.69 12.10
C PHE A 52 15.18 -19.24 10.67
N LYS A 53 14.09 -19.25 9.89
CA LYS A 53 14.08 -19.68 8.48
C LYS A 53 14.36 -18.52 7.52
N ASN A 54 13.79 -17.34 7.79
CA ASN A 54 13.95 -16.15 6.96
C ASN A 54 14.41 -14.95 7.81
N LEU A 55 15.31 -14.14 7.27
CA LEU A 55 15.81 -12.92 7.90
C LEU A 55 15.77 -11.78 6.88
N ILE A 56 15.10 -10.68 7.23
CA ILE A 56 15.22 -9.41 6.52
C ILE A 56 16.15 -8.48 7.30
N CYS A 57 17.15 -7.95 6.61
CA CYS A 57 18.10 -7.02 7.16
C CYS A 57 17.86 -5.64 6.57
N ASN A 58 17.24 -4.74 7.35
CA ASN A 58 16.95 -3.39 6.87
C ASN A 58 18.13 -2.44 7.08
N GLY A 59 18.20 -1.41 6.25
CA GLY A 59 19.19 -0.34 6.38
C GLY A 59 18.88 0.59 7.55
N LEU A 60 19.73 1.61 7.74
CA LEU A 60 19.59 2.54 8.85
C LEU A 60 18.85 3.80 8.44
N VAL A 61 17.91 4.22 9.30
CA VAL A 61 17.32 5.55 9.21
C VAL A 61 18.27 6.54 9.89
N LEU A 62 18.74 7.50 9.10
CA LEU A 62 19.67 8.55 9.48
C LEU A 62 18.93 9.88 9.60
N ALA A 63 19.47 10.79 10.39
CA ALA A 63 19.03 12.17 10.42
C ALA A 63 19.18 12.82 9.02
N SER A 64 18.54 13.98 8.83
CA SER A 64 18.56 14.70 7.54
C SER A 64 19.97 15.10 7.09
N ASP A 65 20.87 15.31 8.05
CA ASP A 65 22.30 15.60 7.86
C ASP A 65 23.15 14.35 7.56
N GLY A 66 22.57 13.15 7.61
CA GLY A 66 23.26 11.87 7.39
C GLY A 66 23.91 11.25 8.63
N ASN A 67 23.79 11.86 9.81
CA ASN A 67 24.29 11.26 11.05
C ASN A 67 23.33 10.19 11.60
N LYS A 68 23.86 9.23 12.37
CA LYS A 68 23.00 8.27 13.11
C LYS A 68 22.07 9.05 14.05
N MET A 69 20.79 8.73 14.01
CA MET A 69 19.82 9.29 14.95
C MET A 69 20.16 8.87 16.38
N SER A 70 20.06 9.80 17.33
CA SER A 70 20.26 9.47 18.75
C SER A 70 19.46 10.37 19.67
N LYS A 71 18.86 9.77 20.70
CA LYS A 71 18.11 10.50 21.76
C LYS A 71 18.95 11.61 22.38
N ARG A 72 20.26 11.37 22.55
CA ARG A 72 21.20 12.36 23.10
C ARG A 72 21.42 13.56 22.17
N LYS A 73 21.54 13.35 20.85
CA LYS A 73 21.75 14.45 19.88
C LYS A 73 20.47 15.17 19.50
N LYS A 74 19.28 14.59 19.77
CA LYS A 74 17.97 15.14 19.38
C LYS A 74 17.93 15.58 17.91
N ASN A 75 18.60 14.82 17.05
CA ASN A 75 18.81 15.16 15.62
C ASN A 75 17.75 14.55 14.70
N TYR A 76 16.57 14.23 15.22
CA TYR A 76 15.48 13.63 14.47
C TYR A 76 14.13 14.12 15.01
N PRO A 77 13.11 14.28 14.15
CA PRO A 77 11.76 14.58 14.61
C PRO A 77 11.21 13.37 15.38
N ASP A 78 10.51 13.61 16.48
CA ASP A 78 9.93 12.53 17.27
C ASP A 78 8.94 11.73 16.39
N PRO A 79 9.07 10.39 16.28
CA PRO A 79 8.13 9.57 15.52
C PRO A 79 6.67 9.81 15.91
N VAL A 80 6.39 10.06 17.18
CA VAL A 80 5.03 10.32 17.68
C VAL A 80 4.51 11.65 17.16
N GLU A 81 5.34 12.69 17.11
CA GLU A 81 4.97 13.98 16.53
C GLU A 81 4.68 13.86 15.03
N VAL A 82 5.52 13.13 14.29
CA VAL A 82 5.31 12.87 12.85
C VAL A 82 3.99 12.11 12.63
N VAL A 83 3.69 11.11 13.47
CA VAL A 83 2.44 10.35 13.41
C VAL A 83 1.23 11.25 13.71
N HIS A 84 1.31 12.13 14.70
CA HIS A 84 0.22 13.07 14.98
C HIS A 84 -0.02 14.06 13.85
N LYS A 85 1.05 14.48 13.16
CA LYS A 85 0.97 15.49 12.08
C LYS A 85 0.52 14.92 10.74
N TYR A 86 0.97 13.71 10.38
CA TYR A 86 0.74 13.12 9.06
C TYR A 86 0.01 11.78 9.07
N GLY A 87 -0.17 11.17 10.23
CA GLY A 87 -0.74 9.84 10.38
C GLY A 87 0.30 8.72 10.31
N ALA A 88 0.00 7.61 10.98
CA ALA A 88 0.87 6.44 11.02
C ALA A 88 1.08 5.80 9.64
N ASP A 89 0.05 5.77 8.80
CA ASP A 89 0.12 5.14 7.49
C ASP A 89 1.04 5.88 6.51
N ALA A 90 1.08 7.21 6.58
CA ALA A 90 2.01 8.00 5.77
C ALA A 90 3.47 7.68 6.14
N LEU A 91 3.77 7.60 7.44
CA LEU A 91 5.10 7.24 7.92
C LEU A 91 5.47 5.79 7.53
N ARG A 92 4.54 4.83 7.68
CA ARG A 92 4.76 3.44 7.29
C ARG A 92 5.09 3.33 5.80
N LEU A 93 4.26 3.95 4.95
CA LEU A 93 4.45 3.89 3.51
C LEU A 93 5.74 4.60 3.07
N TYR A 94 6.11 5.70 3.73
CA TYR A 94 7.39 6.38 3.52
C TYR A 94 8.58 5.45 3.76
N LEU A 95 8.58 4.72 4.87
CA LEU A 95 9.68 3.81 5.20
C LEU A 95 9.72 2.60 4.26
N ILE A 96 8.57 2.03 3.91
CA ILE A 96 8.48 0.84 3.06
C ILE A 96 8.86 1.17 1.61
N ASN A 97 8.53 2.37 1.13
CA ASN A 97 8.91 2.83 -0.20
C ASN A 97 10.35 3.41 -0.26
N SER A 98 11.13 3.26 0.81
CA SER A 98 12.48 3.81 0.91
C SER A 98 13.56 2.74 0.71
N PRO A 99 14.83 3.13 0.49
CA PRO A 99 15.94 2.19 0.33
C PRO A 99 16.21 1.29 1.55
N VAL A 100 15.64 1.58 2.73
CA VAL A 100 15.87 0.76 3.94
C VAL A 100 15.41 -0.68 3.77
N VAL A 101 14.39 -0.94 2.94
CA VAL A 101 13.92 -2.30 2.67
C VAL A 101 14.91 -3.12 1.84
N ARG A 102 15.95 -2.47 1.28
CA ARG A 102 17.06 -3.07 0.53
C ARG A 102 18.38 -3.05 1.30
N GLY A 103 18.35 -2.76 2.61
CA GLY A 103 19.55 -2.69 3.43
C GLY A 103 20.31 -1.35 3.31
N GLU A 104 19.80 -0.38 2.57
CA GLU A 104 20.46 0.90 2.34
C GLU A 104 20.04 1.98 3.35
N ASN A 105 20.90 2.98 3.54
CA ASN A 105 20.60 4.07 4.47
C ASN A 105 19.57 5.04 3.89
N LEU A 106 18.61 5.45 4.72
CA LEU A 106 17.67 6.51 4.41
C LEU A 106 17.98 7.75 5.25
N ARG A 107 18.15 8.90 4.61
CA ARG A 107 18.13 10.19 5.33
C ARG A 107 16.69 10.63 5.49
N PHE A 108 16.20 10.58 6.73
CA PHE A 108 14.81 10.90 7.02
C PHE A 108 14.51 12.37 6.74
N ARG A 109 13.44 12.62 5.98
CA ARG A 109 12.91 13.95 5.72
C ARG A 109 11.40 13.95 5.92
N GLU A 110 10.94 14.80 6.83
CA GLU A 110 9.53 14.95 7.15
C GLU A 110 8.69 15.39 5.92
N GLU A 111 9.29 16.18 5.03
CA GLU A 111 8.67 16.58 3.76
C GLU A 111 8.26 15.37 2.92
N GLY A 112 9.07 14.31 2.87
CA GLY A 112 8.74 13.10 2.13
C GLY A 112 7.53 12.36 2.69
N VAL A 113 7.30 12.44 4.00
CA VAL A 113 6.08 11.89 4.63
C VAL A 113 4.86 12.71 4.23
N ARG A 114 4.98 14.05 4.25
CA ARG A 114 3.91 14.96 3.82
C ARG A 114 3.55 14.75 2.35
N ASP A 115 4.54 14.57 1.48
CA ASP A 115 4.32 14.49 0.05
C ASP A 115 3.54 13.21 -0.33
N LEU A 116 3.72 12.10 0.40
CA LEU A 116 2.87 10.91 0.25
C LEU A 116 1.39 11.15 0.49
N LEU A 117 1.02 12.09 1.37
CA LEU A 117 -0.39 12.43 1.57
C LEU A 117 -0.99 13.01 0.28
N LYS A 118 -0.23 13.84 -0.44
CA LYS A 118 -0.67 14.49 -1.67
C LYS A 118 -0.61 13.55 -2.87
N ASP A 119 0.44 12.73 -2.93
CA ASP A 119 0.75 11.94 -4.13
C ASP A 119 0.07 10.57 -4.12
N VAL A 120 -0.27 10.04 -2.93
CA VAL A 120 -0.86 8.71 -2.78
C VAL A 120 -2.22 8.76 -2.08
N PHE A 121 -2.29 9.25 -0.84
CA PHE A 121 -3.52 9.15 -0.06
C PHE A 121 -4.65 10.00 -0.61
N LEU A 122 -4.37 11.23 -1.06
CA LEU A 122 -5.39 12.13 -1.59
C LEU A 122 -6.00 11.62 -2.91
N PRO A 123 -5.22 11.19 -3.92
CA PRO A 123 -5.77 10.55 -5.12
C PRO A 123 -6.59 9.30 -4.80
N TRP A 124 -6.10 8.46 -3.88
CA TRP A 124 -6.83 7.24 -3.49
C TRP A 124 -8.14 7.57 -2.76
N PHE A 125 -8.12 8.52 -1.83
CA PHE A 125 -9.32 8.99 -1.15
C PHE A 125 -10.31 9.63 -2.12
N ASN A 126 -9.84 10.40 -3.10
CA ASN A 126 -10.67 10.99 -4.14
C ASN A 126 -11.33 9.91 -5.03
N ALA A 127 -10.61 8.84 -5.39
CA ALA A 127 -11.18 7.72 -6.14
C ALA A 127 -12.29 7.00 -5.34
N TYR A 128 -12.04 6.76 -4.06
CA TYR A 128 -13.05 6.21 -3.13
C TYR A 128 -14.27 7.14 -3.02
N ARG A 129 -14.07 8.44 -2.81
CA ARG A 129 -15.14 9.44 -2.70
C ARG A 129 -15.97 9.51 -3.97
N PHE A 130 -15.31 9.53 -5.13
CA PHE A 130 -15.96 9.51 -6.43
C PHE A 130 -16.85 8.28 -6.59
N PHE A 131 -16.35 7.09 -6.23
CA PHE A 131 -17.14 5.85 -6.28
C PHE A 131 -18.39 5.94 -5.40
N VAL A 132 -18.27 6.30 -4.13
CA VAL A 132 -19.41 6.39 -3.20
C VAL A 132 -20.44 7.40 -3.69
N GLN A 133 -20.01 8.56 -4.20
CA GLN A 133 -20.92 9.57 -4.76
C GLN A 133 -21.69 9.05 -5.98
N ASN A 134 -21.02 8.32 -6.89
CA ASN A 134 -21.70 7.78 -8.07
C ASN A 134 -22.66 6.63 -7.72
N VAL A 135 -22.33 5.81 -6.72
CA VAL A 135 -23.26 4.79 -6.22
C VAL A 135 -24.52 5.45 -5.67
N GLN A 136 -24.38 6.51 -4.86
CA GLN A 136 -25.53 7.26 -4.35
C GLN A 136 -26.38 7.86 -5.47
N LEU A 137 -25.76 8.49 -6.48
CA LEU A 137 -26.49 9.04 -7.63
C LEU A 137 -27.21 7.95 -8.45
N HIS A 138 -26.58 6.80 -8.62
CA HIS A 138 -27.19 5.67 -9.31
C HIS A 138 -28.42 5.13 -8.55
N GLU A 139 -28.36 5.04 -7.21
CA GLU A 139 -29.50 4.64 -6.37
C GLU A 139 -30.69 5.63 -6.45
N HIS A 140 -30.44 6.92 -6.71
CA HIS A 140 -31.47 7.95 -6.83
C HIS A 140 -32.13 8.02 -8.23
N GLY A 141 -31.67 7.21 -9.19
CA GLY A 141 -32.30 7.07 -10.52
C GLY A 141 -31.93 8.15 -11.53
N ASP A 142 -30.85 8.90 -11.31
CA ASP A 142 -30.47 10.05 -12.15
C ASP A 142 -29.80 9.68 -13.50
N PHE A 143 -29.57 8.39 -13.80
CA PHE A 143 -28.82 7.94 -14.98
C PHE A 143 -29.31 6.62 -15.61
N GLY A 144 -29.05 6.46 -16.92
CA GLY A 144 -29.53 5.36 -17.78
C GLY A 144 -28.82 4.02 -17.59
N ALA A 145 -29.61 2.94 -17.77
CA ALA A 145 -29.41 1.56 -17.33
C ALA A 145 -28.28 0.76 -18.02
N ASP A 146 -27.76 -0.22 -17.25
CA ASP A 146 -26.74 -1.26 -17.52
C ASP A 146 -25.25 -0.86 -17.57
N ASP A 147 -24.81 -0.01 -18.50
CA ASP A 147 -23.36 0.25 -18.68
C ASP A 147 -22.72 0.92 -17.45
N GLN A 148 -23.46 1.82 -16.79
CA GLN A 148 -23.00 2.46 -15.57
C GLN A 148 -22.90 1.47 -14.41
N THR A 149 -23.83 0.52 -14.31
CA THR A 149 -23.81 -0.54 -13.30
C THR A 149 -22.57 -1.41 -13.45
N HIS A 150 -22.24 -1.83 -14.67
CA HIS A 150 -21.03 -2.59 -14.93
C HIS A 150 -19.75 -1.81 -14.59
N ALA A 151 -19.69 -0.53 -14.95
CA ALA A 151 -18.56 0.34 -14.62
C ALA A 151 -18.39 0.53 -13.10
N LEU A 152 -19.48 0.79 -12.37
CA LEU A 152 -19.46 0.94 -10.93
C LEU A 152 -19.10 -0.37 -10.22
N SER A 153 -19.63 -1.51 -10.70
CA SER A 153 -19.29 -2.83 -10.18
C SER A 153 -17.78 -3.12 -10.33
N ALA A 154 -17.22 -2.87 -11.52
CA ALA A 154 -15.79 -3.03 -11.77
C ALA A 154 -14.95 -2.12 -10.85
N LEU A 155 -15.30 -0.83 -10.76
CA LEU A 155 -14.58 0.12 -9.90
C LEU A 155 -14.66 -0.28 -8.42
N GLY A 156 -15.84 -0.65 -7.94
CA GLY A 156 -16.05 -1.11 -6.57
C GLY A 156 -15.22 -2.35 -6.24
N ARG A 157 -15.17 -3.33 -7.14
CA ARG A 157 -14.35 -4.54 -6.99
C ARG A 157 -12.86 -4.20 -6.91
N VAL A 158 -12.37 -3.33 -7.79
CA VAL A 158 -10.97 -2.88 -7.76
C VAL A 158 -10.63 -2.15 -6.47
N LEU A 159 -11.49 -1.25 -5.99
CA LEU A 159 -11.27 -0.52 -4.73
C LEU A 159 -11.20 -1.48 -3.54
N VAL A 160 -12.08 -2.48 -3.47
CA VAL A 160 -12.06 -3.52 -2.43
C VAL A 160 -10.76 -4.33 -2.48
N LEU A 161 -10.30 -4.71 -3.68
CA LEU A 161 -9.05 -5.45 -3.85
C LEU A 161 -7.84 -4.62 -3.40
N ILE A 162 -7.76 -3.35 -3.80
CA ILE A 162 -6.70 -2.44 -3.37
C ILE A 162 -6.69 -2.31 -1.84
N VAL A 163 -7.86 -2.12 -1.21
CA VAL A 163 -7.98 -2.00 0.25
C VAL A 163 -7.47 -3.27 0.95
N ARG A 164 -7.83 -4.46 0.48
CA ARG A 164 -7.35 -5.74 1.03
C ARG A 164 -5.84 -5.93 0.84
N LEU A 165 -5.31 -5.62 -0.35
CA LEU A 165 -3.88 -5.71 -0.65
C LEU A 165 -3.04 -4.74 0.17
N MET A 166 -3.54 -3.53 0.39
CA MET A 166 -2.82 -2.46 1.08
C MET A 166 -2.96 -2.51 2.61
N ALA A 167 -3.88 -3.32 3.15
CA ALA A 167 -4.13 -3.40 4.59
C ALA A 167 -2.89 -3.70 5.46
N PRO A 168 -1.94 -4.57 5.05
CA PRO A 168 -0.70 -4.77 5.81
C PRO A 168 0.22 -3.53 5.85
N PHE A 169 0.12 -2.66 4.84
CA PHE A 169 0.99 -1.50 4.67
C PHE A 169 0.39 -0.24 5.29
N THR A 170 -0.89 0.02 5.05
CA THR A 170 -1.64 1.21 5.50
C THR A 170 -2.91 0.79 6.28
N PRO A 171 -2.75 0.15 7.45
CA PRO A 171 -3.86 -0.52 8.13
C PRO A 171 -5.00 0.38 8.57
N PHE A 172 -4.74 1.64 8.94
CA PHE A 172 -5.77 2.53 9.47
C PHE A 172 -6.65 3.10 8.35
N PHE A 173 -6.01 3.57 7.28
CA PHE A 173 -6.66 4.10 6.09
C PHE A 173 -7.47 3.00 5.38
N CYS A 174 -6.88 1.81 5.20
CA CYS A 174 -7.60 0.69 4.60
C CYS A 174 -8.83 0.29 5.42
N ASP A 175 -8.72 0.21 6.75
CA ASP A 175 -9.86 -0.13 7.60
C ASP A 175 -10.95 0.94 7.58
N TYR A 176 -10.57 2.22 7.53
CA TYR A 176 -11.51 3.33 7.35
C TYR A 176 -12.27 3.24 6.02
N VAL A 177 -11.56 3.00 4.90
CA VAL A 177 -12.20 2.87 3.58
C VAL A 177 -13.07 1.60 3.54
N TRP A 178 -12.59 0.49 4.11
CA TRP A 178 -13.31 -0.77 4.21
C TRP A 178 -14.68 -0.62 4.87
N LYS A 179 -14.74 0.04 6.03
CA LYS A 179 -16.00 0.26 6.78
C LYS A 179 -17.09 0.96 5.97
N ASN A 180 -16.70 1.76 4.98
CA ASN A 180 -17.63 2.41 4.07
C ASN A 180 -17.94 1.55 2.85
N LEU A 181 -16.94 0.93 2.23
CA LEU A 181 -17.12 0.05 1.07
C LEU A 181 -17.90 -1.23 1.40
N ARG A 182 -17.78 -1.77 2.63
CA ARG A 182 -18.51 -2.97 3.05
C ARG A 182 -20.02 -2.79 3.03
N LYS A 183 -20.51 -1.55 3.25
CA LYS A 183 -21.94 -1.22 3.17
C LYS A 183 -22.49 -1.35 1.75
N VAL A 184 -21.65 -1.04 0.76
CA VAL A 184 -21.99 -1.11 -0.66
C VAL A 184 -21.81 -2.52 -1.21
N THR A 185 -20.78 -3.23 -0.75
CA THR A 185 -20.41 -4.57 -1.26
C THR A 185 -21.09 -5.72 -0.51
N GLY A 186 -21.76 -5.45 0.61
CA GLY A 186 -22.39 -6.47 1.45
C GLY A 186 -21.42 -7.36 2.21
N ALA A 187 -20.15 -6.94 2.38
CA ALA A 187 -19.13 -7.76 3.03
C ALA A 187 -19.43 -7.98 4.52
N SER A 188 -19.36 -9.25 4.95
CA SER A 188 -19.65 -9.71 6.32
C SER A 188 -18.66 -9.18 7.35
N GLU A 189 -17.37 -9.13 6.99
CA GLU A 189 -16.30 -8.80 7.92
C GLU A 189 -16.32 -7.33 8.36
N GLU A 190 -16.18 -7.11 9.66
CA GLU A 190 -16.20 -5.77 10.25
C GLU A 190 -14.97 -4.93 9.94
N SER A 191 -13.85 -5.60 9.73
CA SER A 191 -12.56 -5.01 9.43
C SER A 191 -11.93 -5.72 8.24
N VAL A 192 -11.18 -4.97 7.44
CA VAL A 192 -10.36 -5.55 6.36
C VAL A 192 -9.35 -6.56 6.89
N HIS A 193 -8.93 -6.40 8.15
CA HIS A 193 -7.92 -7.25 8.79
C HIS A 193 -8.41 -8.66 9.12
N TYR A 194 -9.72 -8.91 9.01
CA TYR A 194 -10.32 -10.24 9.13
C TYR A 194 -10.54 -10.91 7.76
N THR A 195 -10.13 -10.24 6.68
CA THR A 195 -10.25 -10.78 5.33
C THR A 195 -8.95 -11.43 4.91
N LEU A 196 -9.05 -12.51 4.11
CA LEU A 196 -7.89 -13.10 3.46
C LEU A 196 -7.27 -12.11 2.45
N LEU A 197 -5.98 -12.25 2.18
CA LEU A 197 -5.39 -11.58 1.01
C LEU A 197 -6.08 -12.10 -0.27
N PRO A 198 -6.34 -11.23 -1.26
CA PRO A 198 -6.98 -11.66 -2.48
C PRO A 198 -6.03 -12.56 -3.29
N THR A 199 -6.60 -13.60 -3.88
CA THR A 199 -5.91 -14.49 -4.83
C THR A 199 -6.21 -14.06 -6.27
N SER A 200 -5.30 -14.34 -7.19
CA SER A 200 -5.57 -14.12 -8.62
C SER A 200 -6.69 -15.04 -9.10
N ASP A 201 -7.44 -14.54 -10.07
CA ASP A 201 -8.44 -15.31 -10.81
C ASP A 201 -8.08 -15.23 -12.28
N ASP A 202 -7.44 -16.28 -12.78
CA ASP A 202 -6.89 -16.32 -14.13
C ASP A 202 -7.99 -16.23 -15.20
N SER A 203 -9.25 -16.54 -14.84
CA SER A 203 -10.40 -16.42 -15.76
C SER A 203 -10.77 -14.97 -16.10
N LEU A 204 -10.33 -14.01 -15.27
CA LEU A 204 -10.58 -12.58 -15.48
C LEU A 204 -9.45 -11.90 -16.27
N ILE A 205 -8.38 -12.62 -16.61
CA ILE A 205 -7.23 -12.07 -17.33
C ILE A 205 -7.48 -12.13 -18.84
N ASP A 206 -7.80 -10.97 -19.43
CA ASP A 206 -7.94 -10.82 -20.88
C ASP A 206 -6.79 -10.01 -21.48
N THR A 207 -5.80 -10.73 -22.01
CA THR A 207 -4.61 -10.12 -22.64
C THR A 207 -4.94 -9.32 -23.90
N ALA A 208 -6.04 -9.60 -24.59
CA ALA A 208 -6.45 -8.82 -25.76
C ALA A 208 -7.00 -7.46 -25.33
N VAL A 209 -7.80 -7.40 -24.26
CA VAL A 209 -8.27 -6.15 -23.66
C VAL A 209 -7.09 -5.35 -23.11
N GLU A 210 -6.16 -5.98 -22.39
CA GLU A 210 -4.96 -5.30 -21.87
C GLU A 210 -4.15 -4.62 -22.98
N ARG A 211 -3.90 -5.32 -24.10
CA ARG A 211 -3.21 -4.75 -25.26
C ARG A 211 -3.95 -3.57 -25.87
N ARG A 212 -5.28 -3.66 -25.98
CA ARG A 212 -6.12 -2.56 -26.51
C ARG A 212 -6.08 -1.35 -25.60
N VAL A 213 -6.18 -1.55 -24.28
CA VAL A 213 -6.08 -0.47 -23.29
C VAL A 213 -4.69 0.15 -23.29
N GLN A 214 -3.63 -0.65 -23.45
CA GLN A 214 -2.26 -0.13 -23.54
C GLN A 214 -2.07 0.71 -24.80
N ALA A 215 -2.49 0.23 -25.97
CA ALA A 215 -2.42 1.00 -27.22
C ALA A 215 -3.18 2.33 -27.13
N MET A 216 -4.35 2.33 -26.46
CA MET A 216 -5.11 3.55 -26.19
C MET A 216 -4.32 4.53 -25.31
N ARG A 217 -3.66 4.05 -24.23
CA ARG A 217 -2.83 4.88 -23.36
C ARG A 217 -1.64 5.47 -24.12
N ASP A 218 -0.94 4.66 -24.93
CA ASP A 218 0.19 5.10 -25.73
C ASP A 218 -0.20 6.22 -26.72
N CYS A 219 -1.36 6.08 -27.37
CA CYS A 219 -1.94 7.13 -28.21
C CYS A 219 -2.25 8.41 -27.41
N ILE A 220 -2.89 8.30 -26.24
CA ILE A 220 -3.21 9.45 -25.38
C ILE A 220 -1.93 10.18 -24.96
N ASP A 221 -0.91 9.45 -24.55
CA ASP A 221 0.34 10.04 -24.08
C ASP A 221 1.13 10.68 -25.23
N LEU A 222 1.16 10.05 -26.42
CA LEU A 222 1.73 10.66 -27.61
C LEU A 222 1.04 11.98 -27.97
N VAL A 223 -0.30 11.99 -27.93
CA VAL A 223 -1.09 13.21 -28.20
C VAL A 223 -0.81 14.29 -27.16
N ARG A 224 -0.67 13.93 -25.87
CA ARG A 224 -0.29 14.88 -24.81
C ARG A 224 1.09 15.49 -25.07
N VAL A 225 2.08 14.67 -25.41
CA VAL A 225 3.44 15.14 -25.75
C VAL A 225 3.42 16.07 -26.96
N LEU A 226 2.72 15.69 -28.04
CA LEU A 226 2.61 16.53 -29.24
C LEU A 226 1.92 17.87 -28.96
N ARG A 227 0.88 17.84 -28.12
CA ARG A 227 0.17 19.04 -27.68
C ARG A 227 1.07 19.99 -26.89
N GLU A 228 1.83 19.47 -25.93
CA GLU A 228 2.78 20.24 -25.12
C GLU A 228 3.85 20.88 -26.01
N ARG A 229 4.43 20.12 -26.95
CA ARG A 229 5.40 20.63 -27.93
C ARG A 229 4.84 21.76 -28.79
N LYS A 230 3.53 21.72 -29.08
CA LYS A 230 2.83 22.76 -29.85
C LYS A 230 2.22 23.86 -28.99
N ALA A 231 2.45 23.86 -27.68
CA ALA A 231 1.90 24.82 -26.71
C ALA A 231 0.37 25.01 -26.82
N ILE A 232 -0.38 23.95 -27.18
CA ILE A 232 -1.82 24.03 -27.36
C ILE A 232 -2.49 23.99 -25.97
N PRO A 233 -3.21 25.04 -25.54
CA PRO A 233 -3.77 25.11 -24.19
C PRO A 233 -4.86 24.06 -23.94
N VAL A 234 -4.99 23.61 -22.69
CA VAL A 234 -6.10 22.77 -22.23
C VAL A 234 -7.37 23.60 -22.21
N LYS A 235 -8.35 23.26 -23.07
CA LYS A 235 -9.72 23.74 -22.91
C LYS A 235 -10.27 23.12 -21.63
N VAL A 236 -10.27 23.88 -20.54
CA VAL A 236 -11.04 23.54 -19.34
C VAL A 236 -12.50 23.84 -19.69
N ARG A 237 -13.32 22.80 -19.79
CA ARG A 237 -14.76 22.98 -20.02
C ARG A 237 -15.35 23.46 -18.69
N SER A 238 -15.91 24.67 -18.66
CA SER A 238 -16.73 25.13 -17.55
C SER A 238 -17.85 24.11 -17.30
N SER A 239 -18.20 23.92 -16.03
CA SER A 239 -19.02 22.86 -15.43
C SER A 239 -20.47 22.73 -15.93
N THR A 240 -20.81 23.21 -17.13
CA THR A 240 -22.20 23.41 -17.56
C THR A 240 -22.70 22.41 -18.60
N ASN A 241 -21.93 21.44 -19.11
CA ASN A 241 -22.44 20.45 -20.06
C ASN A 241 -21.71 19.10 -19.93
N PHE A 242 -22.24 18.24 -19.06
CA PHE A 242 -21.70 16.92 -18.73
C PHE A 242 -22.21 15.77 -19.64
N GLY A 243 -23.06 16.06 -20.63
CA GLY A 243 -23.52 15.08 -21.60
C GLY A 243 -22.70 15.11 -22.90
N PHE A 244 -22.41 13.92 -23.45
CA PHE A 244 -22.29 13.64 -24.88
C PHE A 244 -20.95 13.59 -25.64
N PHE A 245 -19.76 13.88 -25.10
CA PHE A 245 -18.57 14.02 -25.97
C PHE A 245 -17.36 13.10 -25.75
N MET A 246 -17.46 12.03 -24.96
CA MET A 246 -16.39 11.02 -24.87
C MET A 246 -16.54 9.85 -25.86
N LEU A 247 -17.69 9.72 -26.54
CA LEU A 247 -17.93 8.65 -27.53
C LEU A 247 -17.52 9.02 -28.98
N LEU A 248 -17.28 10.30 -29.27
CA LEU A 248 -17.15 10.79 -30.65
C LEU A 248 -15.72 10.77 -31.24
N ILE A 249 -14.70 10.43 -30.45
CA ILE A 249 -13.31 10.34 -30.92
C ILE A 249 -12.91 8.90 -31.30
N LEU A 250 -13.75 7.89 -30.99
CA LEU A 250 -13.47 6.49 -31.31
C LEU A 250 -14.31 5.90 -32.46
N PHE A 251 -15.26 6.65 -33.05
CA PHE A 251 -16.20 6.13 -34.06
C PHE A 251 -16.25 6.86 -35.42
N ASN A 252 -15.21 7.61 -35.79
CA ASN A 252 -15.08 8.12 -37.16
C ASN A 252 -13.78 7.63 -37.81
N TYR A 253 -13.73 6.33 -38.08
CA TYR A 253 -12.98 5.74 -39.19
C TYR A 253 -13.76 4.50 -39.67
N ASN A 254 -14.70 4.74 -40.58
CA ASN A 254 -15.13 3.83 -41.64
C ASN A 254 -15.34 4.69 -42.88
#